data_AF-A0A529T390-F1
#
_entry.id   AF-A0A529T390-F1
#
_cell.length_a   1.000
_cell.length_b   1.000
_cell.length_c   1.000
_cell.angle_alpha   90.00
_cell.angle_beta   90.00
_cell.angle_gamma   90.00
#
_symmetry.space_group_name_H-M   'P 1'
#
loop_
_entity.id
_entity.type
_entity.pdbx_description
1 polymer ?
#
loop_
_entity_poly.entity_id
_entity_poly.type
_entity_poly.pdbx_seq_one_letter_code
_entity_poly.pdbx_strand_id
1 'polypeptide(L)' 'SKGVRRLRLSPQTCDMVEVARIYRRLADGKEEPGGARFALSCLDLPGTLVDGYAHAKPGWHATAPA' A
#
# COMPACT_ATOMS: atom_id res chain seq x y z
N SER A 1 -7.91 3.15 -13.26
CA SER A 1 -7.81 2.16 -12.16
C SER A 1 -7.13 0.89 -12.67
N LYS A 2 -6.14 0.31 -11.96
CA LYS A 2 -5.36 -0.87 -12.41
C LYS A 2 -6.10 -2.23 -12.27
N GLY A 3 -7.43 -2.24 -12.30
CA GLY A 3 -8.24 -3.48 -12.24
C GLY A 3 -8.24 -4.23 -10.90
N VAL A 4 -7.76 -3.63 -9.81
CA VAL A 4 -7.77 -4.25 -8.48
C VAL A 4 -9.20 -4.29 -7.93
N ARG A 5 -9.74 -5.49 -7.70
CA ARG A 5 -11.12 -5.70 -7.20
C ARG A 5 -11.19 -6.20 -5.76
N ARG A 6 -10.10 -6.73 -5.23
CA ARG A 6 -10.03 -7.29 -3.87
C ARG A 6 -8.70 -6.92 -3.23
N LEU A 7 -8.76 -6.63 -1.94
CA LEU A 7 -7.61 -6.35 -1.09
C LEU A 7 -7.64 -7.34 0.07
N ARG A 8 -6.49 -7.93 0.39
CA ARG A 8 -6.31 -8.73 1.62
C ARG A 8 -5.42 -7.93 2.56
N LEU A 9 -5.91 -7.69 3.77
CA LEU A 9 -5.22 -6.86 4.75
C LEU A 9 -4.85 -7.69 5.99
N SER A 10 -3.61 -7.54 6.46
CA SER A 10 -3.03 -8.21 7.63
C SER A 10 -1.67 -7.58 7.94
N PRO A 11 -1.15 -7.64 9.19
CA PRO A 11 -1.77 -8.14 10.42
C PRO A 11 -2.70 -7.10 11.10
N GLN A 12 -3.63 -7.56 11.97
CA GLN A 12 -4.62 -6.70 12.64
C GLN A 12 -4.11 -5.97 13.89
N THR A 13 -2.79 -5.89 14.07
CA THR A 13 -2.15 -5.29 15.25
C THR A 13 -1.88 -3.79 15.11
N CYS A 14 -2.27 -3.18 13.99
CA CYS A 14 -2.12 -1.75 13.71
C CYS A 14 -3.48 -1.12 13.40
N ASP A 15 -3.51 0.19 13.12
CA ASP A 15 -4.74 0.88 12.70
C ASP A 15 -5.19 0.42 11.31
N MET A 16 -5.88 -0.73 11.29
CA MET A 16 -6.40 -1.32 10.07
C MET A 16 -7.55 -0.51 9.45
N VAL A 17 -8.18 0.37 10.22
CA VAL A 17 -9.23 1.26 9.71
C VAL A 17 -8.58 2.29 8.79
N GLU A 18 -7.48 2.91 9.22
CA GLU A 18 -6.78 3.89 8.39
C GLU A 18 -6.10 3.22 7.18
N VAL A 19 -5.48 2.04 7.37
CA VAL A 19 -4.95 1.24 6.24
C VAL A 19 -6.03 0.96 5.20
N ALA A 20 -7.21 0.51 5.63
CA ALA A 20 -8.32 0.21 4.72
C ALA A 20 -8.84 1.47 4.01
N ARG A 21 -8.90 2.62 4.69
CA ARG A 21 -9.29 3.90 4.10
C ARG A 21 -8.32 4.35 3.02
N ILE A 22 -7.01 4.30 3.29
CA ILE A 22 -5.97 4.69 2.32
C ILE A 22 -6.09 3.83 1.05
N TYR A 23 -6.10 2.50 1.19
CA TYR A 23 -6.21 1.61 0.03
C TYR A 23 -7.54 1.75 -0.71
N ARG A 24 -8.66 2.05 0.00
CA ARG A 24 -9.93 2.32 -0.65
C ARG A 24 -9.88 3.59 -1.50
N ARG A 25 -9.33 4.70 -0.98
CA ARG A 25 -9.16 5.94 -1.75
C ARG A 25 -8.29 5.71 -2.99
N LEU A 26 -7.19 4.97 -2.84
CA LEU A 26 -6.32 4.59 -3.97
C LEU A 26 -7.06 3.74 -5.02
N ALA A 27 -7.83 2.73 -4.59
CA ALA A 27 -8.61 1.88 -5.50
C ALA A 27 -9.71 2.66 -6.24
N ASP A 28 -10.32 3.64 -5.57
CA ASP A 28 -11.33 4.55 -6.11
C ASP A 28 -10.72 5.65 -7.01
N GLY A 29 -9.38 5.76 -7.09
CA GLY A 29 -8.70 6.82 -7.84
C GLY A 29 -8.78 8.20 -7.19
N LYS A 30 -9.03 8.26 -5.89
CA LYS A 30 -9.12 9.50 -5.08
C LYS A 30 -7.81 9.84 -4.35
N GLU A 31 -6.79 9.02 -4.54
CA GLU A 31 -5.46 9.15 -3.94
C GLU A 31 -4.42 8.69 -4.97
N GLU A 32 -3.32 9.42 -5.10
CA GLU A 32 -2.22 9.04 -5.99
C GLU A 32 -1.32 7.99 -5.32
N PRO A 33 -0.67 7.08 -6.08
CA PRO A 33 0.17 6.02 -5.51
C PRO A 33 1.26 6.54 -4.55
N GLY A 34 1.90 7.66 -4.88
CA GLY A 34 2.91 8.28 -4.03
C GLY A 34 2.34 8.81 -2.71
N GLY A 35 1.17 9.46 -2.75
CA GLY A 35 0.46 9.96 -1.57
C GLY A 35 0.01 8.83 -0.64
N ALA A 36 -0.58 7.77 -1.21
CA ALA A 36 -0.96 6.57 -0.46
C ALA A 36 0.26 5.91 0.22
N ARG A 37 1.39 5.80 -0.50
CA ARG A 37 2.63 5.22 0.05
C ARG A 37 3.19 6.05 1.20
N PHE A 38 3.20 7.38 1.06
CA PHE A 38 3.63 8.28 2.12
C PHE A 38 2.73 8.15 3.35
N ALA A 39 1.40 8.21 3.17
CA ALA A 39 0.45 8.06 4.28
C ALA A 39 0.62 6.73 5.04
N LEU A 40 0.80 5.62 4.32
CA LEU A 40 1.08 4.32 4.93
C LEU A 40 2.41 4.28 5.69
N SER A 41 3.44 4.99 5.20
CA SER A 41 4.75 5.08 5.87
C SER A 41 4.71 5.90 7.17
N CYS A 42 3.70 6.76 7.34
CA CYS A 42 3.47 7.49 8.58
C CYS A 42 2.75 6.65 9.65
N LEU A 43 2.24 5.47 9.30
CA LEU A 43 1.66 4.53 10.25
C LEU A 43 2.76 3.64 10.85
N ASP A 44 2.57 3.22 12.10
CA ASP A 44 3.45 2.27 12.78
C ASP A 44 3.20 0.82 12.30
N LEU A 45 3.43 0.59 11.01
CA LEU A 45 3.25 -0.72 10.39
C LEU A 45 4.50 -1.58 10.58
N PRO A 46 4.34 -2.89 10.84
CA PRO A 46 5.48 -3.78 10.95
C PRO A 46 6.20 -3.95 9.60
N GLY A 47 7.50 -3.65 9.58
CA GLY A 47 8.37 -3.87 8.44
C GLY A 47 8.33 -2.76 7.39
N THR A 48 9.04 -2.99 6.27
CA THR A 48 9.18 -2.00 5.19
C THR A 48 8.15 -2.23 4.09
N LEU A 49 7.59 -1.15 3.54
CA LEU A 49 6.70 -1.22 2.36
C LEU A 49 7.46 -1.68 1.11
N VAL A 50 6.96 -2.72 0.44
CA VAL A 50 7.55 -3.35 -0.75
C VAL A 50 6.58 -3.33 -1.92
N ASP A 51 7.11 -3.21 -3.16
CA ASP A 51 6.31 -3.26 -4.40
C ASP A 51 7.11 -3.88 -5.56
N GLY A 52 8.02 -4.82 -5.28
CA GLY A 52 8.90 -5.39 -6.30
C GLY A 52 8.15 -5.97 -7.51
N TYR A 53 6.98 -6.58 -7.29
CA TYR A 53 6.17 -7.18 -8.35
C TYR A 53 5.76 -6.17 -9.43
N ALA A 54 5.33 -4.96 -9.05
CA ALA A 54 4.96 -3.92 -10.01
C ALA A 54 6.15 -3.41 -10.85
N HIS A 55 7.38 -3.69 -10.40
CA HIS A 55 8.63 -3.28 -11.04
C HIS A 55 9.42 -4.44 -11.64
N ALA A 56 8.78 -5.59 -11.92
CA ALA A 56 9.44 -6.78 -12.46
C ALA A 56 10.62 -7.30 -11.59
N LYS A 57 10.50 -7.18 -10.27
CA LYS A 57 11.42 -7.69 -9.24
C LYS A 57 10.71 -8.69 -8.33
N PRO A 58 11.44 -9.51 -7.54
CA PRO A 58 10.82 -10.32 -6.49
C PRO A 58 9.90 -9.48 -5.59
N GLY A 59 8.69 -9.98 -5.30
CA GLY A 59 7.65 -9.18 -4.63
C GLY A 59 8.01 -8.66 -3.24
N TRP A 60 8.95 -9.30 -2.56
CA TRP A 60 9.47 -8.88 -1.26
C TRP A 60 10.58 -7.81 -1.35
N HIS A 61 11.02 -7.42 -2.55
CA HIS A 61 12.00 -6.36 -2.70
C HIS A 61 11.36 -4.99 -2.45
N ALA A 62 11.99 -4.20 -1.58
CA ALA A 62 11.74 -2.77 -1.53
C ALA A 62 12.21 -2.13 -2.85
N THR A 63 11.38 -1.26 -3.39
CA THR A 63 11.74 -0.41 -4.53
C THR A 63 11.85 1.03 -4.03
N ALA A 64 12.84 1.76 -4.54
CA ALA A 64 12.94 3.19 -4.29
C ALA A 64 11.64 3.86 -4.75
N PRO A 65 11.13 4.89 -4.04
CA PRO A 65 10.01 5.66 -4.52
C PRO A 65 10.35 6.21 -5.92
N ALA A 66 9.38 6.11 -6.84
CA ALA A 66 9.46 6.72 -8.16
C ALA A 66 9.40 8.25 -8.06
#